data_AF-A0A425Y0P0-F1
#
_entry.id   AF-A0A425Y0P0-F1
#
_cell.length_a   1.000
_cell.length_b   1.000
_cell.length_c   1.000
_cell.angle_alpha   90.00
_cell.angle_beta   90.00
_cell.angle_gamma   90.00
#
_symmetry.space_group_name_H-M   'P 1'
#
loop_
_entity.id
_entity.type
_entity.pdbx_description
1 polymer ?
#
loop_
_entity_poly.entity_id
_entity_poly.type
_entity_poly.pdbx_seq_one_letter_code
_entity_poly.pdbx_strand_id
1 'polypeptide(L)'
;MWTIDNGSNLPISEVSAQRIIDNLISPLAEMKGINISRERVSANGSLDFFFHYTKNGKSFKVCVELKNAHHAKVDQGNCKQLTEYIKDSGNKEGIYLELWYKGEDFPKPVKYASIDELQQILDPRFK
;
A
#
# COMPACT_ATOMS: atom_id res chain seq x y z
N MET A 1 -10.96 -7.24 -5.46
CA MET A 1 -10.94 -6.78 -6.87
C MET A 1 -10.31 -7.86 -7.72
N TRP A 2 -11.03 -8.37 -8.72
CA TRP A 2 -10.61 -9.49 -9.55
C TRP A 2 -10.60 -9.09 -11.02
N THR A 3 -9.77 -9.75 -11.82
CA THR A 3 -9.79 -9.70 -13.29
C THR A 3 -10.07 -11.10 -13.82
N ILE A 4 -10.69 -11.17 -15.00
CA ILE A 4 -10.84 -12.44 -15.72
C ILE A 4 -9.69 -12.54 -16.70
N ASP A 5 -8.89 -13.59 -16.58
CA ASP A 5 -7.85 -13.95 -17.54
C ASP A 5 -8.08 -15.41 -17.97
N ASN A 6 -8.26 -15.63 -19.27
CA ASN A 6 -8.54 -16.94 -19.86
C ASN A 6 -9.64 -17.74 -19.12
N GLY A 7 -10.69 -17.06 -18.65
CA GLY A 7 -11.83 -17.67 -17.94
C GLY A 7 -11.61 -17.93 -16.45
N SER A 8 -10.45 -17.57 -15.89
CA SER A 8 -10.13 -17.70 -14.46
C SER A 8 -10.17 -16.34 -13.75
N ASN A 9 -10.70 -16.31 -12.53
CA ASN A 9 -10.64 -15.13 -11.66
C ASN A 9 -9.23 -15.01 -11.06
N LEU A 10 -8.50 -13.97 -11.45
CA LEU A 10 -7.19 -13.65 -10.88
C LEU A 10 -7.26 -12.34 -10.10
N PRO A 11 -6.48 -12.20 -9.03
CA PRO A 11 -6.31 -10.90 -8.39
C PRO A 11 -5.78 -9.89 -9.40
N ILE A 12 -6.26 -8.66 -9.28
CA ILE A 12 -5.73 -7.57 -10.10
C ILE A 12 -4.26 -7.29 -9.74
N SER A 13 -3.52 -6.72 -10.68
CA SER A 13 -2.16 -6.24 -10.43
C SER A 13 -2.14 -5.10 -9.41
N GLU A 14 -1.00 -4.91 -8.73
CA GLU A 14 -0.78 -3.78 -7.82
C GLU A 14 -1.03 -2.44 -8.52
N VAL A 15 -0.56 -2.27 -9.76
CA VAL A 15 -0.77 -1.05 -10.57
C VAL A 15 -2.26 -0.80 -10.85
N SER A 16 -3.01 -1.84 -11.18
CA SER A 16 -4.45 -1.74 -11.37
C SER A 16 -5.16 -1.38 -10.07
N ALA A 17 -4.75 -1.98 -8.95
CA ALA A 17 -5.31 -1.70 -7.64
C ALA A 17 -5.05 -0.26 -7.22
N GLN A 18 -3.84 0.24 -7.44
CA GLN A 18 -3.49 1.64 -7.17
C GLN A 18 -4.42 2.61 -7.91
N ARG A 19 -4.65 2.39 -9.21
CA ARG A 19 -5.56 3.23 -10.01
C ARG A 19 -7.00 3.21 -9.49
N ILE A 20 -7.50 2.04 -9.11
CA ILE A 20 -8.87 1.92 -8.59
C ILE A 20 -8.98 2.63 -7.24
N ILE A 21 -8.02 2.40 -6.34
CA ILE A 21 -7.96 3.04 -5.03
C ILE A 21 -7.92 4.57 -5.21
N ASP A 22 -7.02 5.08 -6.05
CA ASP A 22 -6.90 6.51 -6.37
C ASP A 22 -8.22 7.12 -6.83
N ASN A 23 -8.87 6.51 -7.82
CA ASN A 23 -10.14 7.00 -8.36
C ASN A 23 -11.26 7.03 -7.31
N LEU A 24 -11.24 6.10 -6.35
CA LEU A 24 -12.23 6.04 -5.27
C LEU A 24 -11.96 7.08 -4.18
N ILE A 25 -10.69 7.30 -3.83
CA ILE A 25 -10.32 8.13 -2.67
C ILE A 25 -10.07 9.60 -3.03
N SER A 26 -9.63 9.89 -4.25
CA SER A 26 -9.23 11.24 -4.66
C SER A 26 -10.36 12.26 -4.56
N PRO A 27 -11.61 11.98 -4.99
CA PRO A 27 -12.72 12.91 -4.79
C PRO A 27 -12.99 13.19 -3.30
N LEU A 28 -12.89 12.16 -2.45
CA LEU A 28 -13.09 12.30 -1.00
C LEU A 28 -11.97 13.12 -0.35
N ALA A 29 -10.72 12.90 -0.78
CA ALA A 29 -9.55 13.60 -0.30
C ALA A 29 -9.57 15.08 -0.71
N GLU A 30 -9.90 15.37 -1.97
CA GLU A 30 -10.04 16.73 -2.50
C GLU A 30 -11.11 17.53 -1.74
N MET A 31 -12.28 16.93 -1.46
CA MET A 31 -13.31 17.56 -0.62
C MET A 31 -12.82 17.90 0.80
N LYS A 32 -11.75 17.27 1.28
CA LYS A 32 -11.11 17.55 2.57
C LYS A 32 -9.85 18.41 2.45
N GLY A 33 -9.49 18.86 1.24
CA GLY A 33 -8.28 19.62 0.96
C GLY A 33 -6.99 18.80 1.08
N ILE A 34 -7.08 17.47 1.00
CA ILE A 34 -5.96 16.55 1.02
C ILE A 34 -5.50 16.31 -0.41
N ASN A 35 -4.24 16.60 -0.70
CA ASN A 35 -3.64 16.33 -2.00
C ASN A 35 -3.09 14.90 -2.03
N ILE A 36 -3.36 14.16 -3.09
CA ILE A 36 -2.82 12.83 -3.34
C ILE A 36 -1.91 12.90 -4.56
N SER A 37 -0.73 12.27 -4.47
CA SER A 37 0.14 12.04 -5.63
C SER A 37 0.56 10.59 -5.68
N ARG A 38 0.50 10.00 -6.87
CA ARG A 38 0.97 8.64 -7.15
C ARG A 38 2.38 8.64 -7.72
N GLU A 39 3.10 7.53 -7.55
CA GLU A 39 4.38 7.25 -8.22
C GLU A 39 5.45 8.33 -8.00
N ARG A 40 5.56 8.82 -6.75
CA ARG A 40 6.61 9.79 -6.38
C ARG A 40 7.97 9.10 -6.44
N VAL A 41 8.71 9.35 -7.51
CA VAL A 41 10.11 8.91 -7.67
C VAL A 41 10.98 9.59 -6.60
N SER A 42 11.75 8.79 -5.87
CA SER A 42 12.87 9.23 -5.02
C SER A 42 14.17 8.56 -5.46
N ALA A 43 15.26 8.91 -4.78
CA ALA A 43 16.57 8.30 -4.98
C ALA A 43 16.58 6.76 -4.79
N ASN A 44 15.65 6.20 -3.99
CA ASN A 44 15.63 4.77 -3.62
C ASN A 44 14.39 4.00 -4.14
N GLY A 45 13.62 4.57 -5.08
CA GLY A 45 12.48 3.89 -5.71
C GLY A 45 11.28 4.80 -5.98
N SER A 46 10.09 4.22 -6.07
CA SER A 46 8.82 4.94 -6.22
C SER A 46 7.88 4.58 -5.08
N LEU A 47 7.22 5.59 -4.51
CA LEU A 47 6.16 5.41 -3.52
C LEU A 47 4.80 5.35 -4.22
N ASP A 48 3.93 4.42 -3.82
CA ASP A 48 2.64 4.22 -4.48
C ASP A 48 1.68 5.40 -4.28
N PHE A 49 1.57 5.90 -3.03
CA PHE A 49 0.82 7.12 -2.75
C PHE A 49 1.53 8.02 -1.75
N PHE A 50 1.39 9.32 -1.97
CA PHE A 50 1.79 10.36 -1.05
C PHE A 50 0.63 11.30 -0.80
N PHE A 51 0.17 11.34 0.45
CA PHE A 51 -0.89 12.24 0.90
C PHE A 51 -0.26 13.45 1.56
N HIS A 52 -0.79 14.63 1.25
CA HIS A 52 -0.34 15.89 1.84
C HIS A 52 -1.51 16.80 2.19
N TYR A 53 -1.52 17.24 3.43
CA TYR A 53 -2.53 18.14 3.98
C TYR A 53 -1.85 19.24 4.80
N THR A 54 -2.35 20.47 4.70
CA THR A 54 -1.83 21.59 5.50
C THR A 54 -2.94 22.15 6.37
N LYS A 55 -2.68 22.28 7.68
CA LYS A 55 -3.61 22.88 8.64
C LYS A 55 -2.86 23.75 9.62
N ASN A 56 -3.30 24.99 9.79
CA ASN A 56 -2.70 25.98 10.70
C ASN A 56 -1.18 26.15 10.49
N GLY A 57 -0.74 26.20 9.23
CA GLY A 57 0.68 26.32 8.88
C GLY A 57 1.52 25.05 9.12
N LYS A 58 0.92 23.96 9.60
CA LYS A 58 1.58 22.66 9.76
C LYS A 58 1.28 21.76 8.57
N SER A 59 2.34 21.13 8.04
CA SER A 59 2.26 20.15 6.97
C SER A 59 2.14 18.75 7.57
N PHE A 60 1.15 17.99 7.10
CA PHE A 60 0.89 16.61 7.43
C PHE A 60 1.08 15.79 6.17
N LYS A 61 1.97 14.81 6.22
CA LYS A 61 2.35 14.01 5.06
C LYS A 61 2.33 12.55 5.46
N VAL A 62 1.70 11.72 4.62
CA VAL A 62 1.61 10.27 4.84
C VAL A 62 2.08 9.57 3.59
N CYS A 63 3.07 8.70 3.76
CA CYS A 63 3.56 7.83 2.71
C CYS A 63 2.79 6.51 2.73
N VAL A 64 2.32 6.02 1.59
CA VAL A 64 1.61 4.73 1.51
C VAL A 64 2.26 3.86 0.46
N GLU A 65 2.53 2.62 0.86
CA GLU A 65 3.07 1.57 0.02
C GLU A 65 2.06 0.42 -0.04
N LEU A 66 1.74 -0.05 -1.25
CA LEU A 66 0.73 -1.05 -1.52
C LEU A 66 1.38 -2.35 -1.96
N LYS A 67 0.94 -3.48 -1.41
CA LYS A 67 1.46 -4.78 -1.84
C LYS A 67 0.40 -5.88 -1.92
N ASN A 68 0.49 -6.69 -2.95
CA ASN A 68 -0.21 -7.96 -3.00
C ASN A 68 0.38 -8.92 -1.96
N ALA A 69 -0.45 -9.49 -1.09
CA ALA A 69 0.00 -10.40 -0.03
C ALA A 69 0.67 -11.68 -0.57
N HIS A 70 0.38 -12.04 -1.82
CA HIS A 70 1.00 -13.17 -2.52
C HIS A 70 2.32 -12.82 -3.23
N HIS A 71 2.82 -11.59 -3.08
CA HIS A 71 4.10 -11.18 -3.63
C HIS A 71 5.25 -11.91 -2.92
N ALA A 72 6.23 -12.41 -3.68
CA ALA A 72 7.31 -13.27 -3.16
C ALA A 72 8.19 -12.62 -2.06
N LYS A 73 8.17 -11.28 -1.97
CA LYS A 73 8.97 -10.49 -1.03
C LYS A 73 8.13 -9.66 -0.06
N VAL A 74 6.87 -10.02 0.15
CA VAL A 74 5.94 -9.29 1.04
C VAL A 74 6.53 -9.06 2.44
N ASP A 75 7.34 -10.01 2.93
CA ASP A 75 7.97 -10.01 4.25
C ASP A 75 9.41 -9.46 4.29
N GLN A 76 10.06 -9.22 3.14
CA GLN A 76 11.51 -9.00 3.06
C GLN A 76 11.96 -7.58 2.70
N GLY A 77 11.11 -6.75 2.08
CA GLY A 77 11.60 -5.55 1.38
C GLY A 77 10.83 -4.27 1.59
N ASN A 78 9.50 -4.29 1.55
CA ASN A 78 8.77 -3.04 1.32
C ASN A 78 8.64 -2.17 2.58
N CYS A 79 8.63 -2.74 3.78
CA CYS A 79 8.69 -1.94 5.01
C CYS A 79 10.01 -1.15 5.13
N LYS A 80 11.12 -1.66 4.58
CA LYS A 80 12.40 -0.92 4.57
C LYS A 80 12.32 0.31 3.67
N GLN A 81 11.79 0.14 2.46
CA GLN A 81 11.59 1.25 1.52
C GLN A 81 10.66 2.32 2.10
N LEU A 82 9.52 1.93 2.66
CA LEU A 82 8.61 2.88 3.33
C LEU A 82 9.29 3.60 4.50
N THR A 83 10.09 2.88 5.30
CA THR A 83 10.84 3.46 6.42
C THR A 83 11.89 4.47 5.95
N GLU A 84 12.62 4.17 4.87
CA GLU A 84 13.58 5.09 4.26
C GLU A 84 12.89 6.36 3.78
N TYR A 85 11.76 6.24 3.08
CA TYR A 85 10.96 7.38 2.66
C TYR A 85 10.49 8.25 3.82
N ILE A 86 9.99 7.64 4.91
CA ILE A 86 9.55 8.38 6.11
C ILE A 86 10.72 9.20 6.68
N LYS A 87 11.92 8.60 6.75
CA LYS A 87 13.14 9.30 7.22
C LYS A 87 13.53 10.45 6.29
N ASP A 88 13.59 10.21 4.99
CA ASP A 88 14.07 11.18 3.99
C ASP A 88 13.11 12.36 3.81
N SER A 89 11.82 12.13 3.96
CA SER A 89 10.78 13.16 3.78
C SER A 89 10.59 14.07 5.00
N GLY A 90 11.32 13.82 6.09
CA GLY A 90 11.16 14.51 7.38
C GLY A 90 9.81 14.22 8.05
N ASN A 91 9.17 13.11 7.64
CA ASN A 91 7.83 12.73 8.08
C ASN A 91 7.89 11.75 9.25
N LYS A 92 6.73 11.51 9.86
CA LYS A 92 6.60 10.57 10.99
C LYS A 92 5.67 9.39 10.69
N GLU A 93 4.91 9.44 9.60
CA GLU A 93 3.80 8.52 9.37
C GLU A 93 3.86 7.89 8.00
N GLY A 94 3.61 6.58 7.96
CA GLY A 94 3.37 5.85 6.74
C GLY A 94 2.43 4.68 6.96
N ILE A 95 1.81 4.25 5.88
CA ILE A 95 0.84 3.16 5.85
C ILE A 95 1.39 2.10 4.90
N TYR A 96 1.48 0.88 5.39
CA TYR A 96 1.71 -0.28 4.54
C TYR A 96 0.35 -0.94 4.29
N LEU A 97 -0.12 -0.94 3.05
CA LEU A 97 -1.43 -1.44 2.67
C LEU A 97 -1.27 -2.78 1.95
N GLU A 98 -1.84 -3.83 2.54
CA GLU A 98 -1.79 -5.18 1.98
C GLU A 98 -3.10 -5.56 1.30
N LEU A 99 -2.96 -6.12 0.11
CA LEU A 99 -4.06 -6.65 -0.67
C LEU A 99 -4.12 -8.17 -0.51
N TRP A 100 -5.06 -8.59 0.32
CA TRP A 100 -5.33 -9.99 0.62
C TRP A 100 -6.43 -10.54 -0.29
N TYR A 101 -6.08 -11.56 -1.08
CA TYR A 101 -7.01 -12.21 -2.02
C TYR A 101 -7.23 -13.69 -1.71
N LYS A 102 -6.67 -14.20 -0.60
CA LYS A 102 -6.74 -15.63 -0.30
C LYS A 102 -8.19 -16.05 -0.10
N GLY A 103 -8.61 -17.07 -0.83
CA GLY A 103 -9.94 -17.66 -0.78
C GLY A 103 -9.98 -19.00 -1.52
N GLU A 104 -11.17 -19.54 -1.73
CA GLU A 104 -11.37 -20.84 -2.40
C GLU A 104 -10.78 -20.84 -3.82
N ASP A 105 -11.02 -19.77 -4.58
CA ASP A 105 -10.57 -19.64 -5.97
C ASP A 105 -9.11 -19.19 -6.13
N PHE A 106 -8.48 -18.72 -5.04
CA PHE A 106 -7.10 -18.24 -5.05
C PHE A 106 -6.41 -18.53 -3.71
N PRO A 107 -5.67 -19.64 -3.57
CA PRO A 107 -5.15 -20.08 -2.28
C PRO A 107 -3.88 -19.33 -1.82
N LYS A 108 -3.51 -18.22 -2.46
CA LYS A 108 -2.28 -17.47 -2.13
C LYS A 108 -2.56 -16.22 -1.27
N PRO A 109 -1.62 -15.82 -0.39
CA PRO A 109 -0.33 -16.45 -0.12
C PRO A 109 -0.46 -17.82 0.57
N VAL A 110 0.37 -18.78 0.16
CA VAL A 110 0.40 -20.11 0.79
C VAL A 110 1.08 -20.06 2.16
N LYS A 111 2.07 -19.16 2.30
CA LYS A 111 2.91 -19.01 3.49
C LYS A 111 2.13 -18.62 4.75
N TYR A 112 1.03 -17.89 4.61
CA TYR A 112 0.23 -17.38 5.72
C TYR A 112 -1.19 -17.94 5.63
N ALA A 113 -1.68 -18.52 6.71
CA ALA A 113 -3.03 -19.08 6.80
C ALA A 113 -4.09 -17.98 6.84
N SER A 114 -3.79 -16.84 7.47
CA SER A 114 -4.72 -15.73 7.67
C SER A 114 -4.05 -14.37 7.52
N ILE A 115 -4.87 -13.32 7.42
CA ILE A 115 -4.39 -11.93 7.43
C ILE A 115 -3.72 -11.58 8.76
N ASP A 116 -4.21 -12.14 9.88
CA ASP A 116 -3.68 -11.89 11.22
C ASP A 116 -2.25 -12.44 11.37
N GLU A 117 -1.99 -13.61 10.81
CA GLU A 117 -0.64 -14.21 10.81
C GLU A 117 0.35 -13.34 10.02
N LEU A 118 -0.07 -12.83 8.85
CA LEU A 118 0.74 -11.90 8.07
C LEU A 118 0.99 -10.60 8.84
N GLN A 119 -0.04 -10.06 9.50
CA GLN A 119 0.06 -8.83 10.28
C GLN A 119 1.06 -8.96 11.44
N GLN A 120 1.09 -10.09 12.15
CA GLN A 120 2.06 -10.33 13.24
C GLN A 120 3.52 -10.30 12.75
N ILE A 121 3.77 -10.72 11.51
CA ILE A 121 5.12 -10.71 10.94
C ILE A 121 5.56 -9.30 10.51
N LEU A 122 4.62 -8.47 10.07
CA LEU A 122 4.91 -7.17 9.50
C LEU A 122 4.90 -6.03 10.51
N ASP A 123 4.01 -6.09 11.49
CA ASP A 123 3.87 -5.03 12.46
C ASP A 123 4.94 -5.17 13.56
N PRO A 124 5.87 -4.21 13.67
CA PRO A 124 6.97 -4.27 14.63
C PRO A 124 6.51 -4.23 16.09
N ARG A 125 5.24 -3.88 16.38
CA ARG A 125 4.69 -3.91 17.74
C ARG A 125 4.41 -5.34 18.25
N PHE A 126 4.40 -6.32 17.36
CA PHE A 126 4.23 -7.74 17.71
C PHE A 126 5.57 -8.51 17.71
N LYS A 127 6.72 -7.80 17.62
CA LYS A 127 8.07 -8.36 17.71
C LYS A 127 8.79 -7.93 18.98
#